data_AF-A0AAV7FX54-F1
#
_entry.id   AF-A0AAV7FX54-F1
#
_cell.length_a   1.000
_cell.length_b   1.000
_cell.length_c   1.000
_cell.angle_alpha   90.00
_cell.angle_beta   90.00
_cell.angle_gamma   90.00
#
_symmetry.space_group_name_H-M   'P 1'
#
loop_
_entity.id
_entity.type
_entity.pdbx_description
1 polymer ?
#
loop_
_entity_poly.entity_id
_entity_poly.type
_entity_poly.pdbx_seq_one_letter_code
_entity_poly.pdbx_strand_id
1 'polypeptide(L)'
;MGASPDGSLEKASTVPEACEGEKRSFIFQMNKIYTFVQEELAKSKEKITDVKSDIVIFVPSVSKYENKDVVLGTFMLPDKLYWHDATGCVGRLRDLTHLNDPASATKLPACLTLSNLYPGLYDFLVTDCGVPEAPSFCAYLSILCHLSYVALPSKVAHEVFRVFLKWADDLKSGLFSCDEINDLKYFLLKSKNTVLPTIQDTWVSLNPTFGTVCWTDDDERMEQFKDLNDVHILQFGELTTNEREMLCGKVSIFMQNIGIPALVEVISCEAISYGIADNNYEASLINWILPYAQRYLYKMHPELYLHLKELEFAKTINLQVFVVEKLYYKNSIKGRDSSNAKRFECNCLLEGNIFYITPNTDSHELFLELSRLFFHGLPNLHIANFLHIITTKVELGHTEEQIEPFIVGSYKEIL
;
A
#
# COMPACT_ATOMS: atom_id res chain seq x y z
N MET A 1 81.22 19.57 14.25
CA MET A 1 80.46 20.31 15.29
C MET A 1 79.63 21.36 14.58
N GLY A 2 78.32 21.24 14.65
CA GLY A 2 77.38 22.07 13.89
C GLY A 2 76.14 21.23 13.57
N ALA A 3 75.19 21.25 14.50
CA ALA A 3 73.94 20.50 14.46
C ALA A 3 72.84 21.32 13.77
N SER A 4 72.05 20.66 12.93
CA SER A 4 70.64 20.94 12.65
C SER A 4 70.05 19.70 11.98
N PRO A 5 69.12 18.97 12.62
CA PRO A 5 68.18 18.12 11.93
C PRO A 5 66.83 18.85 11.79
N ASP A 6 66.37 18.90 10.56
CA ASP A 6 65.01 19.27 10.19
C ASP A 6 64.06 18.19 10.71
N GLY A 7 63.30 18.50 11.76
CA GLY A 7 62.35 17.60 12.39
C GLY A 7 60.95 17.87 11.86
N SER A 8 60.62 17.30 10.70
CA SER A 8 59.22 17.18 10.27
C SER A 8 58.60 15.99 11.02
N LEU A 9 57.88 16.28 12.11
CA LEU A 9 56.99 15.34 12.78
C LEU A 9 55.77 15.09 11.88
N GLU A 10 55.84 14.03 11.09
CA GLU A 10 54.69 13.39 10.47
C GLU A 10 53.80 12.82 11.60
N LYS A 11 52.76 13.55 11.98
CA LYS A 11 51.68 13.00 12.80
C LYS A 11 50.89 12.02 11.95
N ALA A 12 51.21 10.75 12.05
CA ALA A 12 50.32 9.67 11.65
C ALA A 12 49.07 9.72 12.54
N SER A 13 48.02 10.40 12.06
CA SER A 13 46.65 10.21 12.51
C SER A 13 46.14 8.91 11.87
N THR A 14 46.39 7.78 12.52
CA THR A 14 45.71 6.53 12.20
C THR A 14 44.37 6.52 12.90
N VAL A 15 43.34 6.92 12.16
CA VAL A 15 41.95 6.52 12.38
C VAL A 15 41.93 4.98 12.42
N PRO A 16 41.26 4.33 13.40
CA PRO A 16 41.11 2.89 13.34
C PRO A 16 40.17 2.55 12.19
N GLU A 17 40.74 1.98 11.12
CA GLU A 17 39.99 1.27 10.09
C GLU A 17 39.06 0.28 10.80
N ALA A 18 37.76 0.38 10.52
CA ALA A 18 36.78 -0.55 11.04
C ALA A 18 37.22 -1.97 10.67
N CYS A 19 37.49 -2.81 11.67
CA CYS A 19 37.74 -4.22 11.43
C CYS A 19 36.47 -4.85 10.85
N GLU A 20 36.37 -4.90 9.53
CA GLU A 20 35.43 -5.73 8.78
C GLU A 20 35.84 -7.20 8.96
N GLY A 21 35.44 -7.78 10.09
CA GLY A 21 35.63 -9.19 10.39
C GLY A 21 34.56 -9.66 11.36
N GLU A 22 34.02 -10.85 11.13
CA GLU A 22 33.03 -11.46 12.03
C GLU A 22 33.62 -11.61 13.43
N LYS A 23 32.89 -11.12 14.44
CA LYS A 23 33.28 -11.22 15.85
C LYS A 23 32.24 -12.04 16.62
N ARG A 24 32.73 -12.81 17.59
CA ARG A 24 31.90 -13.62 18.49
C ARG A 24 31.60 -12.81 19.75
N SER A 25 30.33 -12.62 20.07
CA SER A 25 29.91 -11.93 21.29
C SER A 25 28.57 -12.45 21.82
N PHE A 26 28.29 -12.22 23.10
CA PHE A 26 26.97 -12.44 23.68
C PHE A 26 26.19 -11.13 23.64
N ILE A 27 24.94 -11.16 23.13
CA ILE A 27 24.07 -9.97 23.10
C ILE A 27 23.91 -9.35 24.49
N PHE A 28 23.78 -10.20 25.53
CA PHE A 28 23.71 -9.78 26.92
C PHE A 28 24.96 -9.02 27.40
N GLN A 29 26.15 -9.41 26.94
CA GLN A 29 27.39 -8.71 27.30
C GLN A 29 27.47 -7.35 26.59
N MET A 30 27.06 -7.28 25.32
CA MET A 30 26.99 -6.00 24.60
C MET A 30 25.99 -5.05 25.23
N ASN A 31 24.82 -5.56 25.65
CA ASN A 31 23.84 -4.78 26.40
C ASN A 31 24.47 -4.16 27.67
N LYS A 32 25.18 -4.96 28.47
CA LYS A 32 25.90 -4.46 29.65
C LYS A 32 26.95 -3.39 29.32
N ILE A 33 27.72 -3.59 28.25
CA ILE A 33 28.71 -2.60 27.82
C ILE A 33 28.03 -1.29 27.45
N TYR A 34 26.95 -1.35 26.65
CA TYR A 34 26.21 -0.15 26.25
C TYR A 34 25.55 0.54 27.43
N THR A 35 24.97 -0.19 28.38
CA THR A 35 24.45 0.39 29.62
C THR A 35 25.55 1.07 30.43
N PHE A 36 26.71 0.42 30.58
CA PHE A 36 27.84 1.01 31.29
C PHE A 36 28.32 2.31 30.60
N VAL A 37 28.46 2.28 29.27
CA VAL A 37 28.83 3.47 28.48
C VAL A 37 27.79 4.57 28.67
N GLN A 38 26.50 4.26 28.58
CA GLN A 38 25.42 5.22 28.82
C GLN A 38 25.52 5.86 30.22
N GLU A 39 25.75 5.06 31.27
CA GLU A 39 25.88 5.56 32.64
C GLU A 39 27.10 6.48 32.83
N GLU A 40 28.24 6.14 32.24
CA GLU A 40 29.46 6.96 32.33
C GLU A 40 29.34 8.25 31.51
N LEU A 41 28.70 8.19 30.34
CA LEU A 41 28.38 9.37 29.54
C LEU A 41 27.47 10.33 30.29
N ALA A 42 26.46 9.82 31.00
CA ALA A 42 25.55 10.63 31.80
C ALA A 42 26.25 11.34 32.98
N LYS A 43 27.34 10.77 33.51
CA LYS A 43 28.14 11.36 34.60
C LYS A 43 29.14 12.42 34.11
N SER A 44 29.56 12.35 32.84
CA SER A 44 30.55 13.24 32.28
C SER A 44 29.97 14.60 31.87
N LYS A 45 30.69 15.68 32.16
CA LYS A 45 30.30 17.08 31.87
C LYS A 45 30.90 17.63 30.57
N GLU A 46 31.77 16.88 29.90
CA GLU A 46 32.47 17.34 28.70
C GLU A 46 31.63 17.16 27.42
N LYS A 47 31.99 17.85 26.33
CA LYS A 47 31.33 17.69 25.03
C LYS A 47 31.76 16.36 24.40
N ILE A 48 31.01 15.31 24.70
CA ILE A 48 31.27 13.94 24.23
C ILE A 48 30.78 13.73 22.78
N THR A 49 30.83 14.76 21.94
CA THR A 49 30.37 14.67 20.55
C THR A 49 31.22 13.69 19.74
N ASP A 50 32.53 13.66 20.00
CA ASP A 50 33.49 12.87 19.22
C ASP A 50 33.40 11.37 19.55
N VAL A 51 33.10 11.01 20.80
CA VAL A 51 32.88 9.59 21.18
C VAL A 51 31.55 9.09 20.65
N LYS A 52 30.50 9.94 20.59
CA LYS A 52 29.17 9.56 20.07
C LYS A 52 29.21 9.19 18.59
N SER A 53 30.04 9.86 17.80
CA SER A 53 30.22 9.57 16.36
C SER A 53 30.98 8.27 16.07
N ASP A 54 31.77 7.78 17.03
CA ASP A 54 32.62 6.58 16.86
C ASP A 54 32.04 5.32 17.53
N ILE A 55 30.85 5.42 18.14
CA ILE A 55 30.18 4.24 18.72
C ILE A 55 29.76 3.30 17.60
N VAL A 56 30.26 2.08 17.68
CA VAL A 56 29.82 0.97 16.84
C VAL A 56 28.89 0.03 17.61
N ILE A 57 27.82 -0.37 16.95
CA ILE A 57 26.77 -1.22 17.51
C ILE A 57 26.95 -2.64 16.99
N PHE A 58 27.04 -3.60 17.91
CA PHE A 58 27.16 -5.01 17.59
C PHE A 58 25.82 -5.53 17.10
N VAL A 59 25.86 -6.21 15.96
CA VAL A 59 24.72 -6.74 15.25
C VAL A 59 24.96 -8.24 15.03
N PRO A 60 24.12 -9.14 15.59
CA PRO A 60 24.27 -10.56 15.35
C PRO A 60 23.93 -10.93 13.90
N SER A 61 24.67 -11.90 13.37
CA SER A 61 24.50 -12.50 12.03
C SER A 61 23.34 -13.49 11.94
N VAL A 62 22.66 -13.84 13.05
CA VAL A 62 21.53 -14.79 13.03
C VAL A 62 20.37 -14.22 13.84
N SER A 63 19.14 -14.39 13.32
CA SER A 63 17.90 -13.82 13.88
C SER A 63 17.31 -14.58 15.06
N LYS A 64 17.68 -15.87 15.26
CA LYS A 64 17.22 -16.68 16.39
C LYS A 64 18.32 -16.82 17.43
N TYR A 65 18.15 -16.16 18.57
CA TYR A 65 19.08 -16.23 19.69
C TYR A 65 18.35 -16.65 20.96
N GLU A 66 18.83 -17.70 21.61
CA GLU A 66 18.61 -17.89 23.03
C GLU A 66 19.60 -16.96 23.77
N ASN A 67 19.14 -16.29 24.83
CA ASN A 67 19.88 -15.25 25.58
C ASN A 67 21.24 -15.69 26.19
N LYS A 68 21.71 -16.90 25.91
CA LYS A 68 22.89 -17.54 26.49
C LYS A 68 23.94 -18.01 25.48
N ASP A 69 23.72 -17.86 24.18
CA ASP A 69 24.66 -18.36 23.17
C ASP A 69 25.61 -17.28 22.65
N VAL A 70 26.85 -17.69 22.36
CA VAL A 70 27.83 -16.86 21.64
C VAL A 70 27.34 -16.73 20.20
N VAL A 71 27.03 -15.50 19.78
CA VAL A 71 26.54 -15.22 18.43
C VAL A 71 27.65 -14.58 17.62
N LEU A 72 27.80 -15.04 16.38
CA LEU A 72 28.59 -14.33 15.37
C LEU A 72 27.86 -13.04 14.99
N GLY A 73 28.61 -11.96 14.78
CA GLY A 73 28.05 -10.68 14.40
C GLY A 73 29.10 -9.69 13.92
N THR A 74 28.62 -8.52 13.52
CA THR A 74 29.43 -7.43 12.96
C THR A 74 29.17 -6.15 13.73
N PHE A 75 30.17 -5.28 13.82
CA PHE A 75 30.02 -3.95 14.40
C PHE A 75 29.68 -2.96 13.30
N MET A 76 28.64 -2.15 13.53
CA MET A 76 28.11 -1.24 12.50
C MET A 76 27.93 0.16 13.04
N LEU A 77 28.04 1.13 12.15
CA LEU A 77 27.81 2.53 12.47
C LEU A 77 26.31 2.81 12.67
N PRO A 78 25.94 3.78 13.53
CA PRO A 78 24.55 4.12 13.81
C PRO A 78 23.73 4.51 12.57
N ASP A 79 24.37 5.15 11.58
CA ASP A 79 23.74 5.61 10.33
C ASP A 79 23.34 4.46 9.38
N LYS A 80 23.81 3.22 9.65
CA LYS A 80 23.44 2.01 8.90
C LYS A 80 22.33 1.21 9.57
N LEU A 81 21.86 1.61 10.74
CA LEU A 81 20.93 0.86 11.58
C LEU A 81 19.62 1.60 11.76
N TYR A 82 18.62 0.90 12.26
CA TYR A 82 17.31 1.47 12.58
C TYR A 82 16.86 0.97 13.95
N TRP A 83 16.18 1.82 14.70
CA TRP A 83 15.57 1.37 15.94
C TRP A 83 14.48 0.34 15.66
N HIS A 84 13.55 0.66 14.76
CA HIS A 84 12.40 -0.17 14.43
C HIS A 84 12.04 -0.13 12.93
N ASP A 85 11.52 -1.25 12.42
CA ASP A 85 10.96 -1.36 11.07
C ASP A 85 9.52 -1.85 11.20
N ALA A 86 8.59 -0.90 11.05
CA ALA A 86 7.17 -1.17 11.13
C ALA A 86 6.63 -1.94 9.91
N THR A 87 7.43 -2.17 8.86
CA THR A 87 7.02 -2.91 7.65
C THR A 87 7.46 -4.37 7.68
N GLY A 88 8.48 -4.70 8.47
CA GLY A 88 9.07 -6.04 8.55
C GLY A 88 9.94 -6.41 7.33
N CYS A 89 10.03 -5.57 6.31
CA CYS A 89 10.86 -5.79 5.12
C CYS A 89 12.31 -6.08 5.47
N VAL A 90 12.83 -5.38 6.47
CA VAL A 90 14.20 -5.50 6.96
C VAL A 90 14.47 -6.91 7.48
N GLY A 91 13.60 -7.39 8.36
CA GLY A 91 13.71 -8.74 8.92
C GLY A 91 13.59 -9.80 7.83
N ARG A 92 12.64 -9.62 6.90
CA ARG A 92 12.42 -10.55 5.78
C ARG A 92 13.62 -10.64 4.85
N LEU A 93 14.19 -9.49 4.47
CA LEU A 93 15.36 -9.42 3.59
C LEU A 93 16.57 -10.14 4.22
N ARG A 94 16.78 -9.94 5.52
CA ARG A 94 17.81 -10.64 6.28
C ARG A 94 17.60 -12.16 6.22
N ASP A 95 16.41 -12.65 6.55
CA ASP A 95 16.13 -14.09 6.58
C ASP A 95 16.37 -14.75 5.21
N LEU A 96 16.01 -14.07 4.11
CA LEU A 96 16.21 -14.55 2.75
C LEU A 96 17.69 -14.55 2.33
N THR A 97 18.45 -13.54 2.73
CA THR A 97 19.87 -13.42 2.39
C THR A 97 20.68 -14.54 3.03
N HIS A 98 20.39 -14.86 4.29
CA HIS A 98 21.03 -15.99 4.98
C HIS A 98 20.73 -17.35 4.36
N LEU A 99 19.57 -17.50 3.72
CA LEU A 99 19.18 -18.75 3.07
C LEU A 99 19.93 -18.97 1.74
N ASN A 100 20.28 -17.89 1.04
CA ASN A 100 20.78 -17.94 -0.33
C ASN A 100 22.33 -17.88 -0.42
N ASP A 101 23.02 -17.11 0.42
CA ASP A 101 24.49 -17.06 0.46
C ASP A 101 25.02 -16.46 1.78
N PRO A 102 25.60 -17.26 2.69
CA PRO A 102 26.17 -16.74 3.93
C PRO A 102 27.40 -15.84 3.70
N ALA A 103 28.07 -15.92 2.54
CA ALA A 103 29.24 -15.11 2.23
C ALA A 103 28.90 -13.73 1.61
N SER A 104 27.67 -13.53 1.09
CA SER A 104 27.23 -12.25 0.53
C SER A 104 26.63 -11.28 1.56
N ALA A 105 26.53 -11.70 2.82
CA ALA A 105 25.96 -10.92 3.93
C ALA A 105 26.70 -9.58 4.19
N THR A 106 27.92 -9.43 3.67
CA THR A 106 28.76 -8.23 3.76
C THR A 106 28.38 -7.10 2.79
N LYS A 107 27.53 -7.34 1.79
CA LYS A 107 27.13 -6.32 0.79
C LYS A 107 25.73 -5.72 0.98
N LEU A 108 24.95 -6.23 1.94
CA LEU A 108 23.60 -5.72 2.19
C LEU A 108 23.64 -4.46 3.08
N PRO A 109 22.69 -3.52 2.91
CA PRO A 109 22.41 -2.57 3.97
C PRO A 109 21.92 -3.40 5.16
N ALA A 110 22.77 -3.53 6.17
CA ALA A 110 22.52 -4.39 7.32
C ALA A 110 21.42 -3.77 8.18
N CYS A 111 20.20 -4.01 7.76
CA CYS A 111 19.04 -3.50 8.43
C CYS A 111 18.67 -4.51 9.52
N LEU A 112 18.58 -4.02 10.75
CA LEU A 112 18.04 -4.73 11.90
C LEU A 112 17.27 -3.73 12.72
N THR A 113 16.19 -4.18 13.33
CA THR A 113 15.47 -3.43 14.35
C THR A 113 16.18 -3.61 15.69
N LEU A 114 16.93 -2.60 16.12
CA LEU A 114 17.62 -2.62 17.41
C LEU A 114 16.66 -2.77 18.60
N SER A 115 15.39 -2.40 18.45
CA SER A 115 14.35 -2.54 19.47
C SER A 115 14.25 -3.96 20.04
N ASN A 116 14.49 -4.97 19.20
CA ASN A 116 14.40 -6.39 19.59
C ASN A 116 15.71 -6.92 20.21
N LEU A 117 16.84 -6.29 19.89
CA LEU A 117 18.16 -6.68 20.39
C LEU A 117 18.48 -6.01 21.73
N TYR A 118 18.07 -4.75 21.86
CA TYR A 118 18.46 -3.86 22.94
C TYR A 118 17.25 -3.04 23.46
N PRO A 119 16.16 -3.68 23.92
CA PRO A 119 14.89 -2.99 24.22
C PRO A 119 14.99 -1.90 25.29
N GLY A 120 15.97 -1.97 26.19
CA GLY A 120 16.20 -0.98 27.25
C GLY A 120 17.17 0.16 26.90
N LEU A 121 17.67 0.23 25.67
CA LEU A 121 18.72 1.19 25.28
C LEU A 121 18.23 2.23 24.26
N TYR A 122 16.93 2.50 24.21
CA TYR A 122 16.35 3.48 23.29
C TYR A 122 17.01 4.85 23.39
N ASP A 123 17.01 5.45 24.57
CA ASP A 123 17.55 6.80 24.79
C ASP A 123 19.03 6.87 24.38
N PHE A 124 19.79 5.85 24.72
CA PHE A 124 21.21 5.81 24.37
C PHE A 124 21.43 5.65 22.86
N LEU A 125 20.77 4.69 22.20
CA LEU A 125 21.06 4.39 20.80
C LEU A 125 20.43 5.40 19.85
N VAL A 126 19.20 5.84 20.12
CA VAL A 126 18.48 6.78 19.25
C VAL A 126 18.86 8.22 19.59
N THR A 127 18.70 8.63 20.85
CA THR A 127 18.91 10.04 21.25
C THR A 127 20.39 10.38 21.35
N ASP A 128 21.22 9.52 21.94
CA ASP A 128 22.64 9.82 22.13
C ASP A 128 23.53 9.41 20.97
N CYS A 129 23.31 8.25 20.34
CA CYS A 129 24.14 7.75 19.24
C CYS A 129 23.59 8.11 17.84
N GLY A 130 22.37 8.68 17.76
CA GLY A 130 21.79 9.13 16.50
C GLY A 130 21.33 8.01 15.57
N VAL A 131 21.01 6.81 16.09
CA VAL A 131 20.36 5.77 15.29
C VAL A 131 18.98 6.27 14.82
N PRO A 132 18.69 6.26 13.51
CA PRO A 132 17.38 6.65 13.01
C PRO A 132 16.26 5.76 13.57
N GLU A 133 15.12 6.37 13.89
CA GLU A 133 13.99 5.66 14.50
C GLU A 133 13.39 4.60 13.56
N ALA A 134 13.31 4.93 12.26
CA ALA A 134 12.84 4.04 11.21
C ALA A 134 13.60 4.29 9.89
N PRO A 135 13.56 3.35 8.93
CA PRO A 135 14.10 3.58 7.60
C PRO A 135 13.46 4.80 6.90
N SER A 136 14.30 5.58 6.22
CA SER A 136 13.85 6.70 5.38
C SER A 136 13.19 6.19 4.08
N PHE A 137 12.58 7.09 3.31
CA PHE A 137 12.06 6.76 1.98
C PHE A 137 13.13 6.08 1.09
N CYS A 138 14.31 6.69 0.95
CA CYS A 138 15.40 6.16 0.14
C CYS A 138 15.88 4.79 0.65
N ALA A 139 15.86 4.58 1.97
CA ALA A 139 16.20 3.30 2.57
C ALA A 139 15.16 2.22 2.21
N TYR A 140 13.86 2.50 2.34
CA TYR A 140 12.81 1.57 1.90
C TYR A 140 12.87 1.28 0.41
N LEU A 141 13.13 2.29 -0.43
CA LEU A 141 13.30 2.08 -1.86
C LEU A 141 14.47 1.13 -2.16
N SER A 142 15.59 1.29 -1.44
CA SER A 142 16.75 0.41 -1.55
C SER A 142 16.44 -1.01 -1.07
N ILE A 143 15.66 -1.15 0.01
CA ILE A 143 15.21 -2.45 0.54
C ILE A 143 14.31 -3.15 -0.47
N LEU A 144 13.33 -2.45 -1.08
CA LEU A 144 12.46 -3.01 -2.12
C LEU A 144 13.26 -3.50 -3.34
N CYS A 145 14.29 -2.77 -3.76
CA CYS A 145 15.18 -3.22 -4.85
C CYS A 145 15.91 -4.52 -4.50
N HIS A 146 16.35 -4.67 -3.24
CA HIS A 146 17.03 -5.89 -2.82
C HIS A 146 16.04 -7.05 -2.71
N LEU A 147 14.86 -6.81 -2.14
CA LEU A 147 13.80 -7.81 -2.04
C LEU A 147 13.41 -8.34 -3.42
N SER A 148 13.26 -7.47 -4.42
CA SER A 148 12.90 -7.89 -5.77
C SER A 148 14.00 -8.67 -6.49
N TYR A 149 15.26 -8.49 -6.07
CA TYR A 149 16.38 -9.27 -6.58
C TYR A 149 16.50 -10.66 -5.94
N VAL A 150 16.21 -10.79 -4.64
CA VAL A 150 16.47 -12.03 -3.89
C VAL A 150 15.26 -12.94 -3.67
N ALA A 151 14.04 -12.45 -3.93
CA ALA A 151 12.82 -13.19 -3.68
C ALA A 151 11.78 -13.04 -4.78
N LEU A 152 10.88 -14.03 -4.86
CA LEU A 152 9.67 -13.96 -5.67
C LEU A 152 8.59 -13.16 -4.93
N PRO A 153 7.74 -12.42 -5.65
CA PRO A 153 6.61 -11.68 -5.08
C PRO A 153 5.77 -12.46 -4.08
N SER A 154 5.40 -13.70 -4.39
CA SER A 154 4.59 -14.60 -3.55
C SER A 154 5.16 -14.82 -2.15
N LYS A 155 6.46 -14.59 -1.96
CA LYS A 155 7.13 -14.70 -0.66
C LYS A 155 7.22 -13.40 0.12
N VAL A 156 7.07 -12.24 -0.51
CA VAL A 156 7.38 -10.92 0.10
C VAL A 156 6.36 -9.82 -0.22
N ALA A 157 5.27 -10.14 -0.91
CA ALA A 157 4.27 -9.17 -1.37
C ALA A 157 3.60 -8.41 -0.22
N HIS A 158 3.39 -9.07 0.92
CA HIS A 158 2.80 -8.44 2.11
C HIS A 158 3.72 -7.38 2.71
N GLU A 159 5.03 -7.62 2.71
CA GLU A 159 6.01 -6.64 3.14
C GLU A 159 6.03 -5.41 2.21
N VAL A 160 5.90 -5.62 0.88
CA VAL A 160 5.74 -4.51 -0.07
C VAL A 160 4.48 -3.69 0.22
N PHE A 161 3.36 -4.36 0.51
CA PHE A 161 2.12 -3.69 0.92
C PHE A 161 2.34 -2.80 2.15
N ARG A 162 3.04 -3.30 3.18
CA ARG A 162 3.32 -2.52 4.39
C ARG A 162 4.20 -1.31 4.13
N VAL A 163 5.11 -1.36 3.15
CA VAL A 163 5.87 -0.18 2.70
C VAL A 163 4.96 0.84 2.03
N PHE A 164 4.07 0.39 1.14
CA PHE A 164 3.10 1.28 0.48
C PHE A 164 2.15 1.93 1.48
N LEU A 165 1.69 1.16 2.47
CA LEU A 165 0.89 1.64 3.58
C LEU A 165 1.62 2.71 4.39
N LYS A 166 2.88 2.45 4.73
CA LYS A 166 3.73 3.43 5.43
C LYS A 166 3.90 4.71 4.61
N TRP A 167 4.21 4.61 3.32
CA TRP A 167 4.36 5.79 2.46
C TRP A 167 3.05 6.57 2.30
N ALA A 168 1.90 5.90 2.28
CA ALA A 168 0.61 6.57 2.30
C ALA A 168 0.37 7.36 3.61
N ASP A 169 0.79 6.82 4.75
CA ASP A 169 0.71 7.51 6.05
C ASP A 169 1.73 8.67 6.17
N ASP A 170 2.96 8.45 5.69
CA ASP A 170 4.01 9.47 5.68
C ASP A 170 3.62 10.63 4.75
N LEU A 171 2.94 10.35 3.63
CA LEU A 171 2.39 11.38 2.74
C LEU A 171 1.31 12.21 3.42
N LYS A 172 0.39 11.55 4.11
CA LYS A 172 -0.69 12.24 4.83
C LYS A 172 -0.16 13.11 5.98
N SER A 173 0.91 12.67 6.64
CA SER A 173 1.55 13.40 7.74
C SER A 173 2.54 14.48 7.29
N GLY A 174 2.83 14.57 5.99
CA GLY A 174 3.80 15.52 5.43
C GLY A 174 5.27 15.14 5.66
N LEU A 175 5.53 13.91 6.13
CA LEU A 175 6.88 13.33 6.21
C LEU A 175 7.39 12.85 4.84
N PHE A 176 6.47 12.62 3.90
CA PHE A 176 6.76 12.27 2.52
C PHE A 176 6.39 13.45 1.61
N SER A 177 7.39 14.03 0.96
CA SER A 177 7.25 15.25 0.16
C SER A 177 6.71 14.97 -1.25
N CYS A 178 6.14 16.00 -1.88
CA CYS A 178 5.72 15.91 -3.28
C CYS A 178 6.89 15.65 -4.24
N ASP A 179 8.11 16.10 -3.89
CA ASP A 179 9.31 15.85 -4.68
C ASP A 179 9.71 14.36 -4.61
N GLU A 180 9.62 13.74 -3.42
CA GLU A 180 9.88 12.30 -3.27
C GLU A 180 8.85 11.43 -4.02
N ILE A 181 7.59 11.87 -4.13
CA ILE A 181 6.60 11.21 -5.01
C ILE A 181 7.07 11.25 -6.47
N ASN A 182 7.54 12.40 -6.93
CA ASN A 182 8.01 12.56 -8.30
C ASN A 182 9.29 11.74 -8.56
N ASP A 183 10.19 11.67 -7.58
CA ASP A 183 11.37 10.82 -7.63
C ASP A 183 10.98 9.34 -7.70
N LEU A 184 9.99 8.91 -6.92
CA LEU A 184 9.45 7.54 -6.99
C LEU A 184 8.85 7.23 -8.36
N LYS A 185 8.05 8.15 -8.92
CA LYS A 185 7.52 8.00 -10.29
C LYS A 185 8.63 7.82 -11.30
N TYR A 186 9.61 8.73 -11.29
CA TYR A 186 10.73 8.67 -12.22
C TYR A 186 11.58 7.40 -12.03
N PHE A 187 11.73 6.95 -10.79
CA PHE A 187 12.35 5.69 -10.47
C PHE A 187 11.58 4.51 -11.08
N LEU A 188 10.27 4.44 -10.88
CA LEU A 188 9.43 3.35 -11.38
C LEU A 188 9.30 3.33 -12.91
N LEU A 189 9.48 4.46 -13.59
CA LEU A 189 9.49 4.51 -15.07
C LEU A 189 10.72 3.84 -15.71
N LYS A 190 11.77 3.50 -14.94
CA LYS A 190 12.97 2.84 -15.46
C LYS A 190 12.74 1.33 -15.52
N SER A 191 12.96 0.73 -16.69
CA SER A 191 12.70 -0.71 -16.93
C SER A 191 13.44 -1.66 -15.99
N LYS A 192 14.65 -1.29 -15.53
CA LYS A 192 15.46 -2.08 -14.59
C LYS A 192 14.98 -2.00 -13.14
N ASN A 193 14.11 -1.07 -12.81
CA ASN A 193 13.66 -0.80 -11.44
C ASN A 193 12.38 -1.58 -11.14
N THR A 194 12.46 -2.91 -11.31
CA THR A 194 11.34 -3.82 -11.10
C THR A 194 11.18 -4.08 -9.60
N VAL A 195 10.21 -3.41 -8.97
CA VAL A 195 9.93 -3.50 -7.52
C VAL A 195 8.44 -3.67 -7.22
N LEU A 196 7.60 -3.77 -8.26
CA LEU A 196 6.16 -3.94 -8.11
C LEU A 196 5.81 -5.42 -8.23
N PRO A 197 5.24 -6.05 -7.18
CA PRO A 197 4.89 -7.46 -7.18
C PRO A 197 3.60 -7.71 -7.96
N THR A 198 3.58 -8.70 -8.85
CA THR A 198 2.39 -9.05 -9.67
C THR A 198 1.80 -10.39 -9.30
N ILE A 199 0.52 -10.61 -9.67
CA ILE A 199 -0.16 -11.91 -9.53
C ILE A 199 0.49 -13.08 -10.28
N GLN A 200 1.26 -12.80 -11.34
CA GLN A 200 2.02 -13.82 -12.07
C GLN A 200 3.34 -14.22 -11.38
N ASP A 201 3.55 -13.81 -10.13
CA ASP A 201 4.78 -14.02 -9.36
C ASP A 201 6.03 -13.43 -10.04
N THR A 202 5.85 -12.30 -10.72
CA THR A 202 6.92 -11.53 -11.37
C THR A 202 7.06 -10.12 -10.80
N TRP A 203 8.25 -9.53 -10.95
CA TRP A 203 8.49 -8.13 -10.60
C TRP A 203 8.42 -7.26 -11.85
N VAL A 204 7.66 -6.17 -11.77
CA VAL A 204 7.54 -5.19 -12.86
C VAL A 204 7.88 -3.79 -12.40
N SER A 205 8.05 -2.90 -13.39
CA SER A 205 8.19 -1.47 -13.21
C SER A 205 7.06 -0.77 -13.96
N LEU A 206 6.92 0.55 -13.82
CA LEU A 206 5.98 1.36 -14.60
C LEU A 206 6.53 1.76 -15.98
N ASN A 207 7.64 1.16 -16.40
CA ASN A 207 8.14 1.39 -17.74
C ASN A 207 7.11 0.90 -18.80
N PRO A 208 6.81 1.71 -19.84
CA PRO A 208 5.83 1.33 -20.86
C PRO A 208 6.08 0.00 -21.57
N THR A 209 7.31 -0.54 -21.54
CA THR A 209 7.62 -1.86 -22.12
C THR A 209 6.92 -3.02 -21.40
N PHE A 210 6.49 -2.84 -20.15
CA PHE A 210 5.71 -3.84 -19.41
C PHE A 210 4.21 -3.76 -19.73
N GLY A 211 3.75 -2.78 -20.52
CA GLY A 211 2.32 -2.59 -20.78
C GLY A 211 1.59 -1.94 -19.60
N THR A 212 0.40 -2.44 -19.28
CA THR A 212 -0.48 -1.84 -18.27
C THR A 212 -0.22 -2.45 -16.90
N VAL A 213 0.27 -1.64 -15.96
CA VAL A 213 0.38 -2.02 -14.54
C VAL A 213 -0.75 -1.38 -13.76
N CYS A 214 -1.52 -2.16 -13.01
CA CYS A 214 -2.68 -1.69 -12.26
C CYS A 214 -2.93 -2.52 -10.99
N TRP A 215 -3.86 -2.10 -10.15
CA TRP A 215 -4.31 -2.86 -8.97
C TRP A 215 -5.83 -3.09 -8.99
N THR A 216 -6.34 -4.08 -8.27
CA THR A 216 -7.79 -4.27 -8.09
C THR A 216 -8.09 -4.96 -6.76
N ASP A 217 -9.26 -4.69 -6.20
CA ASP A 217 -9.86 -5.37 -5.06
C ASP A 217 -10.96 -6.37 -5.47
N ASP A 218 -11.26 -6.45 -6.77
CA ASP A 218 -12.31 -7.26 -7.37
C ASP A 218 -11.68 -8.56 -7.91
N ASP A 219 -11.85 -9.65 -7.15
CA ASP A 219 -11.26 -10.95 -7.45
C ASP A 219 -11.80 -11.52 -8.79
N GLU A 220 -13.05 -11.23 -9.15
CA GLU A 220 -13.64 -11.69 -10.42
C GLU A 220 -13.00 -10.98 -11.60
N ARG A 221 -12.85 -9.65 -11.53
CA ARG A 221 -12.15 -8.89 -12.59
C ARG A 221 -10.68 -9.27 -12.66
N MET A 222 -10.02 -9.49 -11.52
CA MET A 222 -8.64 -9.97 -11.49
C MET A 222 -8.48 -11.25 -12.31
N GLU A 223 -9.37 -12.24 -12.09
CA GLU A 223 -9.38 -13.52 -12.81
C GLU A 223 -9.59 -13.36 -14.33
N GLN A 224 -10.29 -12.33 -14.79
CA GLN A 224 -10.50 -12.07 -16.22
C GLN A 224 -9.25 -11.57 -16.93
N PHE A 225 -8.38 -10.85 -16.23
CA PHE A 225 -7.25 -10.13 -16.82
C PHE A 225 -5.89 -10.75 -16.48
N LYS A 226 -5.83 -11.71 -15.54
CA LYS A 226 -4.57 -12.29 -15.06
C LYS A 226 -3.71 -12.99 -16.10
N ASP A 227 -4.31 -13.53 -17.15
CA ASP A 227 -3.57 -14.30 -18.17
C ASP A 227 -3.14 -13.42 -19.36
N LEU A 228 -3.42 -12.11 -19.33
CA LEU A 228 -3.02 -11.19 -20.39
C LEU A 228 -1.57 -10.74 -20.18
N ASN A 229 -0.68 -11.12 -21.11
CA ASN A 229 0.75 -10.84 -21.03
C ASN A 229 1.12 -9.36 -20.86
N ASP A 230 0.27 -8.44 -21.33
CA ASP A 230 0.53 -6.99 -21.29
C ASP A 230 -0.24 -6.27 -20.17
N VAL A 231 -0.84 -7.03 -19.24
CA VAL A 231 -1.57 -6.52 -18.07
C VAL A 231 -1.00 -7.15 -16.82
N HIS A 232 -0.38 -6.33 -15.99
CA HIS A 232 0.23 -6.72 -14.73
C HIS A 232 -0.60 -6.17 -13.57
N ILE A 233 -1.32 -7.06 -12.90
CA ILE A 233 -2.10 -6.71 -11.71
C ILE A 233 -1.21 -6.90 -10.49
N LEU A 234 -1.13 -5.87 -9.65
CA LEU A 234 -0.34 -5.92 -8.42
C LEU A 234 -0.94 -6.91 -7.42
N GLN A 235 -0.06 -7.65 -6.74
CA GLN A 235 -0.43 -8.57 -5.68
C GLN A 235 0.27 -8.20 -4.37
N PHE A 236 -0.49 -8.21 -3.28
CA PHE A 236 -0.02 -7.82 -1.95
C PHE A 236 -0.08 -8.98 -0.92
N GLY A 237 -0.22 -10.21 -1.39
CA GLY A 237 -0.36 -11.41 -0.54
C GLY A 237 -1.76 -11.53 0.06
N GLU A 238 -1.88 -12.35 1.11
CA GLU A 238 -3.13 -12.49 1.87
C GLU A 238 -3.30 -11.28 2.81
N LEU A 239 -4.30 -10.45 2.53
CA LEU A 239 -4.64 -9.28 3.35
C LEU A 239 -5.81 -9.59 4.28
N THR A 240 -5.71 -9.12 5.52
CA THR A 240 -6.84 -9.08 6.46
C THR A 240 -7.93 -8.11 5.99
N THR A 241 -9.15 -8.21 6.55
CA THR A 241 -10.26 -7.29 6.21
C THR A 241 -9.87 -5.82 6.40
N ASN A 242 -9.24 -5.50 7.52
CA ASN A 242 -8.76 -4.14 7.81
C ASN A 242 -7.68 -3.68 6.82
N GLU A 243 -6.77 -4.57 6.41
CA GLU A 243 -5.77 -4.22 5.39
C GLU A 243 -6.37 -4.04 4.00
N ARG A 244 -7.42 -4.80 3.66
CA ARG A 244 -8.19 -4.59 2.42
C ARG A 244 -8.88 -3.23 2.43
N GLU A 245 -9.47 -2.81 3.55
CA GLU A 245 -10.01 -1.46 3.69
C GLU A 245 -8.93 -0.39 3.52
N MET A 246 -7.75 -0.59 4.10
CA MET A 246 -6.60 0.32 3.91
C MET A 246 -6.12 0.34 2.45
N LEU A 247 -6.13 -0.81 1.76
CA LEU A 247 -5.81 -0.94 0.34
C LEU A 247 -6.75 -0.09 -0.51
N CYS A 248 -8.06 -0.27 -0.34
CA CYS A 248 -9.09 0.47 -1.08
C CYS A 248 -9.12 1.96 -0.71
N GLY A 249 -8.71 2.32 0.51
CA GLY A 249 -8.68 3.69 1.01
C GLY A 249 -7.37 4.44 0.73
N LYS A 250 -6.47 4.51 1.72
CA LYS A 250 -5.28 5.38 1.64
C LYS A 250 -4.21 4.86 0.67
N VAL A 251 -4.07 3.54 0.51
CA VAL A 251 -3.03 2.97 -0.35
C VAL A 251 -3.40 3.13 -1.83
N SER A 252 -4.68 3.01 -2.20
CA SER A 252 -5.15 3.28 -3.57
C SER A 252 -4.87 4.72 -4.00
N ILE A 253 -5.13 5.69 -3.12
CA ILE A 253 -4.81 7.11 -3.38
C ILE A 253 -3.31 7.30 -3.57
N PHE A 254 -2.49 6.66 -2.73
CA PHE A 254 -1.03 6.69 -2.90
C PHE A 254 -0.61 6.07 -4.25
N MET A 255 -1.15 4.90 -4.61
CA MET A 255 -0.88 4.23 -5.88
C MET A 255 -1.25 5.11 -7.08
N GLN A 256 -2.43 5.73 -7.05
CA GLN A 256 -2.85 6.68 -8.06
C GLN A 256 -1.88 7.87 -8.15
N ASN A 257 -1.46 8.40 -7.00
CA ASN A 257 -0.50 9.49 -6.91
C ASN A 257 0.87 9.14 -7.50
N ILE A 258 1.27 7.87 -7.56
CA ILE A 258 2.52 7.41 -8.19
C ILE A 258 2.33 6.84 -9.60
N GLY A 259 1.12 6.94 -10.16
CA GLY A 259 0.80 6.54 -11.53
C GLY A 259 0.39 5.09 -11.71
N ILE A 260 -0.05 4.41 -10.65
CA ILE A 260 -0.64 3.07 -10.70
C ILE A 260 -2.16 3.20 -10.63
N PRO A 261 -2.89 3.05 -11.75
CA PRO A 261 -4.34 3.13 -11.77
C PRO A 261 -5.00 1.88 -11.19
N ALA A 262 -6.27 2.01 -10.78
CA ALA A 262 -7.12 0.85 -10.55
C ALA A 262 -7.47 0.15 -11.88
N LEU A 263 -7.73 -1.16 -11.85
CA LEU A 263 -8.08 -1.95 -13.04
C LEU A 263 -9.33 -1.36 -13.73
N VAL A 264 -10.32 -0.92 -12.95
CA VAL A 264 -11.54 -0.27 -13.46
C VAL A 264 -11.26 0.98 -14.29
N GLU A 265 -10.15 1.68 -14.02
CA GLU A 265 -9.78 2.90 -14.75
C GLU A 265 -9.14 2.59 -16.11
N VAL A 266 -8.57 1.39 -16.28
CA VAL A 266 -7.87 0.99 -17.51
C VAL A 266 -8.70 0.05 -18.40
N ILE A 267 -9.85 -0.42 -17.93
CA ILE A 267 -10.77 -1.26 -18.72
C ILE A 267 -11.95 -0.45 -19.28
N SER A 268 -12.42 -0.86 -20.46
CA SER A 268 -13.72 -0.51 -21.02
C SER A 268 -14.67 -1.70 -20.86
N CYS A 269 -15.85 -1.42 -20.29
CA CYS A 269 -16.95 -2.37 -20.19
C CYS A 269 -17.96 -2.07 -21.30
N GLU A 270 -18.31 -3.08 -22.09
CA GLU A 270 -19.28 -3.01 -23.19
C GLU A 270 -20.48 -3.90 -22.84
N ALA A 271 -21.69 -3.34 -22.83
CA ALA A 271 -22.92 -4.09 -22.62
C ALA A 271 -23.36 -4.82 -23.91
N ILE A 272 -23.81 -6.05 -23.76
CA ILE A 272 -24.40 -6.86 -24.82
C ILE A 272 -25.77 -7.33 -24.34
N SER A 273 -26.81 -6.60 -24.72
CA SER A 273 -28.19 -6.90 -24.37
C SER A 273 -28.94 -7.63 -25.48
N TYR A 274 -29.83 -8.55 -25.12
CA TYR A 274 -30.79 -9.19 -26.01
C TYR A 274 -32.22 -9.03 -25.49
N GLY A 275 -33.15 -8.78 -26.41
CA GLY A 275 -34.56 -8.60 -26.09
C GLY A 275 -34.84 -7.29 -25.35
N ILE A 276 -36.12 -6.94 -25.27
CA ILE A 276 -36.63 -5.84 -24.43
C ILE A 276 -37.69 -6.46 -23.54
N ALA A 277 -37.55 -6.27 -22.23
CA ALA A 277 -38.53 -6.73 -21.25
C ALA A 277 -39.40 -5.56 -20.77
N ASP A 278 -40.49 -5.88 -20.06
CA ASP A 278 -41.28 -4.85 -19.37
C ASP A 278 -40.39 -4.16 -18.32
N ASN A 279 -40.38 -2.84 -18.33
CA ASN A 279 -39.52 -2.02 -17.47
C ASN A 279 -40.27 -1.33 -16.32
N ASN A 280 -41.57 -1.59 -16.16
CA ASN A 280 -42.41 -0.83 -15.25
C ASN A 280 -41.94 -0.89 -13.79
N TYR A 281 -41.51 -2.04 -13.28
CA TYR A 281 -41.12 -2.18 -11.87
C TYR A 281 -39.71 -1.64 -11.61
N GLU A 282 -38.71 -2.12 -12.33
CA GLU A 282 -37.30 -1.78 -12.12
C GLU A 282 -37.03 -0.30 -12.40
N ALA A 283 -37.59 0.26 -13.48
CA ALA A 283 -37.44 1.68 -13.76
C ALA A 283 -38.14 2.55 -12.69
N SER A 284 -39.29 2.11 -12.17
CA SER A 284 -39.97 2.81 -11.07
C SER A 284 -39.17 2.75 -9.78
N LEU A 285 -38.57 1.59 -9.46
CA LEU A 285 -37.71 1.43 -8.29
C LEU A 285 -36.50 2.36 -8.35
N ILE A 286 -35.81 2.45 -9.49
CA ILE A 286 -34.68 3.35 -9.68
C ILE A 286 -35.10 4.81 -9.52
N ASN A 287 -36.19 5.22 -10.16
CA ASN A 287 -36.70 6.59 -10.03
C ASN A 287 -37.08 6.93 -8.60
N TRP A 288 -37.63 5.96 -7.86
CA TRP A 288 -38.03 6.13 -6.47
C TRP A 288 -36.84 6.19 -5.51
N ILE A 289 -35.76 5.45 -5.76
CA ILE A 289 -34.61 5.36 -4.83
C ILE A 289 -33.59 6.50 -5.00
N LEU A 290 -33.50 7.08 -6.19
CA LEU A 290 -32.52 8.14 -6.51
C LEU A 290 -32.56 9.34 -5.54
N PRO A 291 -33.73 9.86 -5.12
CA PRO A 291 -33.81 10.90 -4.09
C PRO A 291 -33.14 10.50 -2.76
N TYR A 292 -33.25 9.23 -2.35
CA TYR A 292 -32.60 8.74 -1.13
C TYR A 292 -31.08 8.62 -1.31
N ALA A 293 -30.62 8.17 -2.47
CA ALA A 293 -29.19 8.18 -2.80
C ALA A 293 -28.62 9.60 -2.77
N GLN A 294 -29.35 10.57 -3.33
CA GLN A 294 -28.97 11.98 -3.30
C GLN A 294 -28.85 12.52 -1.86
N ARG A 295 -29.81 12.17 -0.99
CA ARG A 295 -29.79 12.56 0.43
C ARG A 295 -28.61 11.92 1.19
N TYR A 296 -28.32 10.66 0.91
CA TYR A 296 -27.16 9.97 1.45
C TYR A 296 -25.86 10.67 1.07
N LEU A 297 -25.66 10.94 -0.23
CA LEU A 297 -24.47 11.64 -0.73
C LEU A 297 -24.32 13.03 -0.12
N TYR A 298 -25.41 13.81 -0.06
CA TYR A 298 -25.41 15.14 0.57
C TYR A 298 -24.94 15.09 2.04
N LYS A 299 -25.34 14.04 2.76
CA LYS A 299 -25.06 13.92 4.20
C LYS A 299 -23.72 13.29 4.52
N MET A 300 -23.38 12.20 3.83
CA MET A 300 -22.21 11.36 4.13
C MET A 300 -20.98 11.73 3.28
N HIS A 301 -21.19 12.31 2.10
CA HIS A 301 -20.12 12.69 1.17
C HIS A 301 -20.35 14.11 0.61
N PRO A 302 -20.38 15.16 1.45
CA PRO A 302 -20.75 16.51 1.02
C PRO A 302 -19.83 17.07 -0.07
N GLU A 303 -18.54 16.74 -0.06
CA GLU A 303 -17.58 17.14 -1.11
C GLU A 303 -17.89 16.46 -2.45
N LEU A 304 -18.12 15.14 -2.44
CA LEU A 304 -18.52 14.39 -3.63
C LEU A 304 -19.86 14.91 -4.17
N TYR A 305 -20.81 15.20 -3.29
CA TYR A 305 -22.09 15.79 -3.64
C TYR A 305 -21.93 17.15 -4.30
N LEU A 306 -21.08 18.03 -3.75
CA LEU A 306 -20.77 19.33 -4.36
C LEU A 306 -20.09 19.15 -5.71
N HIS A 307 -19.14 18.23 -5.84
CA HIS A 307 -18.48 17.93 -7.12
C HIS A 307 -19.48 17.46 -8.19
N LEU A 308 -20.38 16.53 -7.84
CA LEU A 308 -21.45 16.06 -8.70
C LEU A 308 -22.47 17.16 -9.06
N LYS A 309 -22.57 18.22 -8.23
CA LYS A 309 -23.44 19.38 -8.42
C LYS A 309 -22.76 20.51 -9.22
N GLU A 310 -21.45 20.71 -9.06
CA GLU A 310 -20.61 21.74 -9.69
C GLU A 310 -20.24 21.42 -11.14
N LEU A 311 -20.18 20.13 -11.50
CA LEU A 311 -20.27 19.68 -12.88
C LEU A 311 -21.69 20.02 -13.39
N GLU A 312 -21.93 21.30 -13.73
CA GLU A 312 -23.21 21.87 -14.19
C GLU A 312 -24.03 20.87 -15.02
N PHE A 313 -24.97 20.13 -14.42
CA PHE A 313 -26.11 19.40 -15.02
C PHE A 313 -25.91 18.54 -16.30
N ALA A 314 -24.70 18.42 -16.87
CA ALA A 314 -24.52 17.98 -18.26
C ALA A 314 -24.27 16.47 -18.39
N LYS A 315 -23.99 15.75 -17.29
CA LYS A 315 -23.73 14.29 -17.31
C LYS A 315 -24.47 13.48 -16.25
N THR A 316 -24.83 14.08 -15.12
CA THR A 316 -25.80 13.63 -14.11
C THR A 316 -27.12 14.36 -14.41
N ILE A 317 -28.27 13.80 -14.83
CA ILE A 317 -28.87 12.47 -14.68
C ILE A 317 -29.81 12.26 -15.91
N ASN A 318 -29.27 11.82 -17.05
CA ASN A 318 -30.06 11.13 -18.08
C ASN A 318 -29.76 9.63 -17.95
N LEU A 319 -29.90 9.11 -16.73
CA LEU A 319 -29.75 7.68 -16.50
C LEU A 319 -30.82 6.97 -17.35
N GLN A 320 -30.39 6.25 -18.38
CA GLN A 320 -31.30 5.49 -19.21
C GLN A 320 -31.39 4.09 -18.65
N VAL A 321 -32.56 3.74 -18.12
CA VAL A 321 -32.81 2.39 -17.61
C VAL A 321 -33.38 1.52 -18.74
N PHE A 322 -32.64 0.48 -19.13
CA PHE A 322 -33.09 -0.51 -20.09
C PHE A 322 -33.29 -1.85 -19.40
N VAL A 323 -34.52 -2.36 -19.43
CA VAL A 323 -34.81 -3.70 -18.94
C VAL A 323 -34.79 -4.66 -20.13
N VAL A 324 -33.92 -5.66 -20.05
CA VAL A 324 -33.56 -6.55 -21.16
C VAL A 324 -33.75 -8.01 -20.74
N GLU A 325 -34.04 -8.90 -21.69
CA GLU A 325 -34.29 -10.31 -21.36
C GLU A 325 -33.01 -11.03 -20.94
N LYS A 326 -31.90 -10.71 -21.61
CA LYS A 326 -30.56 -11.25 -21.30
C LYS A 326 -29.53 -10.16 -21.40
N LEU A 327 -28.62 -10.14 -20.44
CA LEU A 327 -27.55 -9.18 -20.38
C LEU A 327 -26.21 -9.90 -20.23
N TYR A 328 -25.28 -9.51 -21.08
CA TYR A 328 -23.89 -9.91 -20.99
C TYR A 328 -23.01 -8.66 -21.01
N TYR A 329 -21.80 -8.78 -20.49
CA TYR A 329 -20.78 -7.75 -20.61
C TYR A 329 -19.48 -8.32 -21.16
N LYS A 330 -18.69 -7.43 -21.75
CA LYS A 330 -17.30 -7.68 -22.11
C LYS A 330 -16.42 -6.61 -21.50
N ASN A 331 -15.39 -7.03 -20.79
CA ASN A 331 -14.32 -6.14 -20.38
C ASN A 331 -13.16 -6.22 -21.38
N SER A 332 -12.59 -5.07 -21.72
CA SER A 332 -11.43 -4.94 -22.62
C SER A 332 -10.48 -3.88 -22.07
N ILE A 333 -9.20 -3.94 -22.39
CA ILE A 333 -8.27 -2.86 -22.04
C ILE A 333 -8.56 -1.65 -22.95
N LYS A 334 -8.67 -0.46 -22.37
CA LYS A 334 -8.91 0.77 -23.13
C LYS A 334 -7.85 0.93 -24.22
N GLY A 335 -8.30 1.18 -25.44
CA GLY A 335 -7.42 1.35 -26.61
C GLY A 335 -6.98 0.04 -27.28
N ARG A 336 -7.50 -1.12 -26.87
CA ARG A 336 -7.36 -2.39 -27.60
C ARG A 336 -8.68 -2.87 -28.18
N ASP A 337 -8.59 -3.70 -29.21
CA ASP A 337 -9.75 -4.35 -29.81
C ASP A 337 -10.40 -5.35 -28.83
N SER A 338 -11.70 -5.18 -28.58
CA SER A 338 -12.52 -6.03 -27.70
C SER A 338 -13.04 -7.31 -28.40
N SER A 339 -12.63 -7.57 -29.64
CA SER A 339 -13.20 -8.61 -30.51
C SER A 339 -13.14 -10.01 -29.90
N ASN A 340 -12.02 -10.34 -29.23
CA ASN A 340 -11.78 -11.63 -28.59
C ASN A 340 -12.10 -11.67 -27.09
N ALA A 341 -12.63 -10.58 -26.51
CA ALA A 341 -12.96 -10.55 -25.08
C ALA A 341 -14.10 -11.54 -24.77
N LYS A 342 -13.91 -12.33 -23.71
CA LYS A 342 -14.91 -13.28 -23.19
C LYS A 342 -16.15 -12.50 -22.74
N ARG A 343 -17.32 -13.09 -22.99
CA ARG A 343 -18.62 -12.56 -22.53
C ARG A 343 -18.97 -13.19 -21.18
N PHE A 344 -19.49 -12.37 -20.29
CA PHE A 344 -19.97 -12.79 -18.97
C PHE A 344 -21.43 -12.40 -18.83
N GLU A 345 -22.25 -13.29 -18.31
CA GLU A 345 -23.66 -13.03 -18.03
C GLU A 345 -23.77 -12.24 -16.72
N CYS A 346 -24.68 -11.26 -16.67
CA CYS A 346 -24.99 -10.52 -15.44
C CYS A 346 -26.45 -10.09 -15.43
N ASN A 347 -26.93 -9.65 -14.26
CA ASN A 347 -28.31 -9.19 -14.11
C ASN A 347 -28.44 -7.67 -14.24
N CYS A 348 -27.43 -6.91 -13.82
CA CYS A 348 -27.38 -5.48 -14.05
C CYS A 348 -25.99 -5.01 -14.47
N LEU A 349 -25.93 -3.91 -15.21
CA LEU A 349 -24.67 -3.32 -15.66
C LEU A 349 -24.83 -1.82 -15.93
N LEU A 350 -23.91 -1.01 -15.40
CA LEU A 350 -23.81 0.40 -15.74
C LEU A 350 -22.74 0.64 -16.83
N GLU A 351 -23.17 1.02 -18.02
CA GLU A 351 -22.30 1.44 -19.12
C GLU A 351 -22.45 2.96 -19.35
N GLY A 352 -21.52 3.74 -18.79
CA GLY A 352 -21.58 5.19 -18.81
C GLY A 352 -22.83 5.70 -18.09
N ASN A 353 -23.82 6.19 -18.85
CA ASN A 353 -25.09 6.68 -18.33
C ASN A 353 -26.27 5.74 -18.64
N ILE A 354 -26.01 4.55 -19.18
CA ILE A 354 -27.02 3.54 -19.50
C ILE A 354 -26.94 2.45 -18.46
N PHE A 355 -28.07 2.17 -17.80
CA PHE A 355 -28.19 1.12 -16.79
C PHE A 355 -29.07 -0.01 -17.33
N TYR A 356 -28.42 -1.13 -17.64
CA TYR A 356 -29.08 -2.33 -18.11
C TYR A 356 -29.47 -3.20 -16.93
N ILE A 357 -30.68 -3.77 -16.95
CA ILE A 357 -31.23 -4.60 -15.88
C ILE A 357 -31.98 -5.79 -16.49
N THR A 358 -31.89 -6.98 -15.90
CA THR A 358 -32.73 -8.13 -16.22
C THR A 358 -33.90 -8.24 -15.24
N PRO A 359 -35.05 -8.79 -15.65
CA PRO A 359 -36.19 -8.96 -14.74
C PRO A 359 -35.81 -9.78 -13.50
N ASN A 360 -36.31 -9.35 -12.33
CA ASN A 360 -36.07 -10.00 -11.03
C ASN A 360 -34.61 -9.94 -10.55
N THR A 361 -33.84 -8.93 -10.97
CA THR A 361 -32.51 -8.65 -10.37
C THR A 361 -32.67 -8.40 -8.88
N ASP A 362 -31.76 -8.94 -8.06
CA ASP A 362 -31.72 -8.66 -6.62
C ASP A 362 -31.50 -7.16 -6.37
N SER A 363 -32.27 -6.58 -5.44
CA SER A 363 -32.23 -5.13 -5.22
C SER A 363 -30.89 -4.65 -4.67
N HIS A 364 -30.20 -5.47 -3.87
CA HIS A 364 -28.87 -5.12 -3.38
C HIS A 364 -27.82 -5.18 -4.50
N GLU A 365 -27.84 -6.20 -5.36
CA GLU A 365 -26.99 -6.26 -6.57
C GLU A 365 -27.20 -5.02 -7.45
N LEU A 366 -28.45 -4.66 -7.70
CA LEU A 366 -28.86 -3.50 -8.48
C LEU A 366 -28.37 -2.18 -7.87
N PHE A 367 -28.48 -1.99 -6.55
CA PHE A 367 -28.00 -0.77 -5.90
C PHE A 367 -26.47 -0.71 -5.80
N LEU A 368 -25.81 -1.86 -5.69
CA LEU A 368 -24.35 -1.93 -5.71
C LEU A 368 -23.81 -1.51 -7.07
N GLU A 369 -24.40 -1.96 -8.16
CA GLU A 369 -24.01 -1.54 -9.52
C GLU A 369 -24.38 -0.07 -9.77
N LEU A 370 -25.57 0.38 -9.34
CA LEU A 370 -25.98 1.78 -9.45
C LEU A 370 -25.01 2.72 -8.71
N SER A 371 -24.44 2.29 -7.59
CA SER A 371 -23.52 3.11 -6.80
C SER A 371 -22.29 3.58 -7.60
N ARG A 372 -21.87 2.81 -8.61
CA ARG A 372 -20.75 3.16 -9.50
C ARG A 372 -20.95 4.49 -10.21
N LEU A 373 -22.20 4.88 -10.45
CA LEU A 373 -22.57 6.17 -11.04
C LEU A 373 -22.04 7.35 -10.20
N PHE A 374 -21.98 7.18 -8.88
CA PHE A 374 -21.61 8.24 -7.94
C PHE A 374 -20.15 8.19 -7.52
N PHE A 375 -19.51 7.02 -7.54
CA PHE A 375 -18.17 6.79 -6.99
C PHE A 375 -17.13 6.48 -8.08
N HIS A 376 -17.15 7.22 -9.18
CA HIS A 376 -16.15 7.11 -10.27
C HIS A 376 -15.96 5.69 -10.81
N GLY A 377 -17.05 4.91 -10.90
CA GLY A 377 -17.01 3.53 -11.37
C GLY A 377 -16.73 2.49 -10.28
N LEU A 378 -16.41 2.89 -9.06
CA LEU A 378 -16.21 1.98 -7.93
C LEU A 378 -17.55 1.64 -7.24
N PRO A 379 -17.78 0.38 -6.85
CA PRO A 379 -18.96 0.02 -6.08
C PRO A 379 -18.81 0.52 -4.64
N ASN A 380 -19.90 1.00 -4.05
CA ASN A 380 -19.94 1.44 -2.65
C ASN A 380 -21.00 0.65 -1.88
N LEU A 381 -20.54 -0.23 -1.00
CA LEU A 381 -21.39 -1.11 -0.20
C LEU A 381 -22.29 -0.34 0.78
N HIS A 382 -21.82 0.77 1.34
CA HIS A 382 -22.57 1.50 2.36
C HIS A 382 -23.81 2.17 1.78
N ILE A 383 -23.70 2.82 0.62
CA ILE A 383 -24.87 3.38 -0.05
C ILE A 383 -25.77 2.25 -0.58
N ALA A 384 -25.22 1.17 -1.12
CA ALA A 384 -26.01 0.04 -1.62
C ALA A 384 -26.87 -0.57 -0.50
N ASN A 385 -26.27 -0.82 0.66
CA ASN A 385 -26.97 -1.30 1.87
C ASN A 385 -28.02 -0.30 2.35
N PHE A 386 -27.69 0.99 2.40
CA PHE A 386 -28.63 2.03 2.79
C PHE A 386 -29.87 2.04 1.89
N LEU A 387 -29.68 2.01 0.56
CA LEU A 387 -30.77 1.97 -0.41
C LEU A 387 -31.58 0.67 -0.31
N HIS A 388 -30.89 -0.48 -0.16
CA HIS A 388 -31.53 -1.78 0.03
C HIS A 388 -32.46 -1.79 1.25
N ILE A 389 -32.01 -1.30 2.40
CA ILE A 389 -32.83 -1.26 3.62
C ILE A 389 -34.06 -0.36 3.44
N ILE A 390 -33.91 0.78 2.76
CA ILE A 390 -35.03 1.68 2.46
C ILE A 390 -36.07 0.97 1.59
N THR A 391 -35.63 0.27 0.54
CA THR A 391 -36.53 -0.53 -0.32
C THR A 391 -37.24 -1.62 0.47
N THR A 392 -36.51 -2.41 1.28
CA THR A 392 -37.12 -3.46 2.11
C THR A 392 -38.15 -2.88 3.08
N LYS A 393 -37.91 -1.70 3.66
CA LYS A 393 -38.88 -1.05 4.56
C LYS A 393 -40.18 -0.68 3.85
N VAL A 394 -40.10 -0.19 2.62
CA VAL A 394 -41.28 0.10 1.79
C VAL A 394 -42.03 -1.17 1.41
N GLU A 395 -41.32 -2.22 1.03
CA GLU A 395 -41.92 -3.53 0.73
C GLU A 395 -42.65 -4.12 1.94
N LEU A 396 -42.16 -3.83 3.15
CA LEU A 396 -42.82 -4.19 4.42
C LEU A 396 -43.99 -3.25 4.80
N GLY A 397 -44.35 -2.30 3.94
CA GLY A 397 -45.50 -1.40 4.11
C GLY A 397 -45.25 -0.17 4.98
N HIS A 398 -43.99 0.21 5.23
CA HIS A 398 -43.69 1.45 5.97
C HIS A 398 -43.96 2.68 5.09
N THR A 399 -44.57 3.71 5.66
CA THR A 399 -44.76 4.99 4.98
C THR A 399 -43.47 5.83 4.99
N GLU A 400 -43.36 6.83 4.12
CA GLU A 400 -42.20 7.74 4.09
C GLU A 400 -41.92 8.38 5.46
N GLU A 401 -42.98 8.75 6.20
CA GLU A 401 -42.90 9.32 7.55
C GLU A 401 -42.30 8.35 8.58
N GLN A 402 -42.47 7.04 8.37
CA GLN A 402 -41.93 5.99 9.23
C GLN A 402 -40.49 5.60 8.84
N ILE A 403 -40.10 5.86 7.59
CA ILE A 403 -38.74 5.62 7.07
C ILE A 403 -37.82 6.80 7.43
N GLU A 404 -38.35 8.01 7.51
CA GLU A 404 -37.58 9.22 7.79
C GLU A 404 -36.74 9.16 9.10
N PRO A 405 -37.26 8.67 10.25
CA PRO A 405 -36.45 8.51 11.46
C PRO A 405 -35.30 7.50 11.27
N PHE A 406 -35.51 6.46 10.46
CA PHE A 406 -34.48 5.47 10.15
C PHE A 406 -33.38 6.09 9.27
N ILE A 407 -33.74 6.89 8.28
CA ILE A 407 -32.78 7.62 7.44
C ILE A 407 -31.91 8.53 8.32
N VAL A 408 -32.53 9.29 9.22
CA VAL A 408 -31.79 10.19 10.13
C VAL A 408 -30.92 9.41 11.12
N GLY A 409 -31.38 8.23 11.58
CA GLY A 409 -30.65 7.36 12.51
C GLY A 409 -29.48 6.61 11.88
N SER A 410 -29.63 6.12 10.65
CA SER A 410 -28.59 5.38 9.93
C SER A 410 -27.35 6.23 9.63
N TYR A 411 -27.48 7.55 9.55
CA TYR A 411 -26.34 8.46 9.49
C TYR A 411 -25.48 8.48 10.77
N LYS A 412 -26.02 8.06 11.93
CA LYS A 412 -25.31 8.06 13.21
C LYS A 412 -24.55 6.76 13.50
N GLU A 413 -24.91 5.66 12.85
CA GLU A 413 -24.26 4.34 13.04
C GLU A 413 -23.14 4.07 12.02
N ILE A 414 -23.01 4.92 10.98
CA ILE A 414 -21.98 4.84 9.94
C ILE A 414 -20.82 5.85 10.21
N LEU A 415 -20.93 6.67 11.26
CA LEU A 415 -19.86 7.48 11.84
C LEU A 415 -19.25 6.75 13.04
#